data_AF-A0A1Q6JX73-F1
#
_entry.id   AF-A0A1Q6JX73-F1
#
_cell.length_a   1.000
_cell.length_b   1.000
_cell.length_c   1.000
_cell.angle_alpha   90.00
_cell.angle_beta   90.00
_cell.angle_gamma   90.00
#
_symmetry.space_group_name_H-M   'P 1'
#
loop_
_entity.id
_entity.type
_entity.pdbx_description
1 polymer ?
#
loop_
_entity_poly.entity_id
_entity_poly.type
_entity_poly.pdbx_seq_one_letter_code
_entity_poly.pdbx_strand_id
1 'polypeptide(L)'
;MFAIIFTYIDPIIITKQDAVYSNILILLFNLMPIYPLDGGRIIKSILHIRLGNQEAKKYINEISNISMFFFTFLCSIAILYFKNIAYFLICIALWVIIISENKKFRNDMKIYDLIKLTNK
;
A
#
# COMPACT_ATOMS: atom_id res chain seq x y z
N MET A 1 1.37 1.99 18.58
CA MET A 1 0.48 2.38 19.71
C MET A 1 -0.07 1.15 20.43
N PHE A 2 -0.65 0.17 19.74
CA PHE A 2 -1.18 -1.06 20.38
C PHE A 2 -0.12 -1.94 21.07
N ALA A 3 1.12 -2.06 20.54
CA ALA A 3 2.17 -2.85 21.18
C ALA A 3 2.54 -2.38 22.60
N ILE A 4 2.55 -1.06 22.82
CA ILE A 4 2.86 -0.45 24.13
C ILE A 4 1.74 -0.78 25.11
N ILE A 5 0.49 -0.85 24.67
CA ILE A 5 -0.62 -1.26 25.54
C ILE A 5 -0.45 -2.71 26.01
N PHE A 6 0.04 -3.61 25.14
CA PHE A 6 0.36 -4.99 25.50
C PHE A 6 1.59 -5.15 26.41
N THR A 7 2.41 -4.12 26.63
CA THR A 7 3.44 -4.19 27.69
C THR A 7 2.85 -3.99 29.08
N TYR A 8 1.73 -3.25 29.17
CA TYR A 8 1.02 -2.93 30.43
C TYR A 8 -0.11 -3.90 30.77
N ILE A 9 -0.60 -4.65 29.79
CA ILE A 9 -1.58 -5.71 29.98
C ILE A 9 -0.81 -7.04 29.89
N ASP A 10 -1.07 -8.00 30.77
CA ASP A 10 -0.59 -9.39 30.63
C ASP A 10 -1.69 -10.22 29.95
N PRO A 11 -1.79 -10.22 28.61
CA PRO A 11 -2.74 -11.05 27.90
C PRO A 11 -2.43 -12.53 28.13
N ILE A 12 -3.45 -13.30 28.49
CA ILE A 12 -3.36 -14.76 28.75
C ILE A 12 -2.95 -15.56 27.50
N ILE A 13 -3.19 -15.03 26.29
CA ILE A 13 -3.14 -15.78 25.02
C ILE A 13 -1.97 -15.35 24.10
N ILE A 14 -1.50 -14.10 24.18
CA ILE A 14 -0.55 -13.53 23.22
C ILE A 14 0.72 -13.16 23.96
N THR A 15 1.89 -13.62 23.51
CA THR A 15 3.13 -13.17 24.16
C THR A 15 3.42 -11.71 23.80
N LYS A 16 4.07 -10.97 24.70
CA LYS A 16 4.53 -9.59 24.41
C LYS A 16 5.41 -9.54 23.16
N GLN A 17 6.15 -10.62 22.91
CA GLN A 17 7.04 -10.76 21.77
C GLN A 17 6.27 -10.88 20.44
N ASP A 18 5.18 -11.66 20.41
CA ASP A 18 4.30 -11.78 19.24
C ASP A 18 3.64 -10.44 18.88
N ALA A 19 3.25 -9.67 19.90
CA ALA A 19 2.69 -8.34 19.71
C ALA A 19 3.70 -7.38 19.08
N VAL A 20 4.97 -7.43 19.51
CA VAL A 20 6.04 -6.61 18.92
C VAL A 20 6.30 -7.01 17.47
N TYR A 21 6.46 -8.29 17.17
CA TYR A 21 6.69 -8.77 15.80
C TYR A 21 5.54 -8.41 14.85
N SER A 22 4.29 -8.54 15.32
CA SER A 22 3.11 -8.16 14.53
C SER A 22 3.09 -6.67 14.18
N ASN A 23 3.46 -5.79 15.12
CA ASN A 23 3.52 -4.34 14.86
C ASN A 23 4.65 -3.97 13.90
N ILE A 24 5.81 -4.61 14.02
CA ILE A 24 6.92 -4.41 13.07
C ILE A 24 6.49 -4.86 11.68
N LEU A 25 5.79 -5.99 11.57
CA LEU A 25 5.26 -6.47 10.29
C LEU A 25 4.28 -5.46 9.68
N ILE A 26 3.31 -4.96 10.46
CA ILE A 26 2.35 -3.94 10.00
C ILE A 26 3.08 -2.67 9.56
N LEU A 27 4.10 -2.24 10.30
CA LEU A 27 4.92 -1.08 9.95
C LEU A 27 5.59 -1.28 8.59
N LEU A 28 6.21 -2.44 8.36
CA LEU A 28 6.85 -2.76 7.08
C LEU A 28 5.84 -2.78 5.93
N PHE A 29 4.66 -3.37 6.13
CA PHE A 29 3.59 -3.37 5.13
C PHE A 29 3.11 -1.95 4.80
N ASN A 30 2.87 -1.13 5.82
CA ASN A 30 2.39 0.24 5.62
C ASN A 30 3.44 1.12 4.94
N LEU A 31 4.73 0.87 5.15
CA LEU A 31 5.81 1.63 4.50
C LEU A 31 6.07 1.23 3.04
N MET A 32 5.40 0.18 2.52
CA MET A 32 5.58 -0.21 1.13
C MET A 32 5.17 0.91 0.17
N PRO A 33 5.89 1.06 -0.97
CA PRO A 33 5.61 2.06 -2.00
C PRO A 33 4.38 1.69 -2.87
N ILE A 34 3.29 1.29 -2.24
CA ILE A 34 2.02 0.88 -2.87
C ILE A 34 0.92 1.82 -2.40
N TYR A 35 0.41 2.67 -3.28
CA TYR A 35 -0.72 3.54 -2.98
C TYR A 35 -2.02 2.73 -3.00
N PRO A 36 -2.90 2.87 -1.99
CA PRO A 36 -2.99 3.96 -1.01
C PRO A 36 -2.44 3.64 0.40
N LEU A 37 -1.51 2.68 0.56
CA LEU A 37 -0.83 2.47 1.85
C LEU A 37 -0.02 3.70 2.26
N ASP A 38 0.37 3.79 3.53
CA ASP A 38 0.99 4.98 4.10
C ASP A 38 2.29 5.36 3.38
N GLY A 39 3.13 4.40 2.99
CA GLY A 39 4.35 4.60 2.21
C GLY A 39 4.05 5.18 0.83
N GLY A 40 3.00 4.68 0.17
CA GLY A 40 2.50 5.26 -1.07
C GLY A 40 2.00 6.71 -0.89
N ARG A 41 1.31 7.01 0.21
CA ARG A 41 0.83 8.36 0.53
C ARG A 41 1.99 9.33 0.82
N ILE A 42 3.02 8.86 1.53
CA ILE A 42 4.24 9.61 1.80
C ILE A 42 4.92 9.97 0.47
N ILE A 43 5.13 8.99 -0.41
CA ILE A 43 5.76 9.22 -1.72
C ILE A 43 4.92 10.19 -2.56
N LYS A 44 3.59 10.01 -2.61
CA LYS A 44 2.68 10.94 -3.30
C LYS A 44 2.84 12.37 -2.77
N SER A 45 2.92 12.54 -1.46
CA SER A 45 3.06 13.86 -0.83
C SER A 45 4.39 14.52 -1.18
N ILE A 46 5.48 13.74 -1.17
CA ILE A 46 6.81 14.20 -1.59
C ILE A 46 6.80 14.61 -3.08
N LEU A 47 6.18 13.80 -3.94
CA LEU A 47 6.03 14.13 -5.36
C LEU A 47 5.16 15.36 -5.58
N HIS A 48 4.09 15.52 -4.80
CA HIS A 48 3.18 16.66 -4.88
C HIS A 48 3.91 17.99 -4.61
N ILE A 49 4.78 18.03 -3.61
CA ILE A 49 5.57 19.21 -3.27
C ILE A 49 6.50 19.61 -4.44
N ARG A 50 7.01 18.65 -5.21
CA ARG A 50 7.98 18.91 -6.29
C ARG A 50 7.36 19.12 -7.66
N LEU A 51 6.31 18.37 -8.00
CA LEU A 51 5.78 18.24 -9.37
C LEU A 51 4.33 18.73 -9.51
N GLY A 52 3.66 19.05 -8.40
CA GLY A 52 2.24 19.37 -8.38
C GLY A 52 1.33 18.15 -8.39
N ASN A 53 0.02 18.38 -8.25
CA ASN A 53 -0.94 17.31 -7.95
C ASN A 53 -1.18 16.32 -9.09
N GLN A 54 -1.27 16.79 -10.34
CA GLN A 54 -1.58 15.91 -11.47
C GLN A 54 -0.42 14.94 -11.73
N GLU A 55 0.81 15.45 -11.84
CA GLU A 55 1.99 14.63 -12.08
C GLU A 55 2.30 13.71 -10.90
N ALA A 56 2.16 14.18 -9.65
CA ALA A 56 2.33 13.33 -8.48
C ALA A 56 1.36 12.13 -8.47
N LYS A 57 0.11 12.32 -8.92
CA LYS A 57 -0.86 11.23 -9.08
C LYS A 57 -0.44 10.24 -10.16
N LYS A 58 0.15 10.69 -11.28
CA LYS A 58 0.64 9.79 -12.35
C LYS A 58 1.78 8.92 -11.85
N TYR A 59 2.83 9.56 -11.34
CA TYR A 59 4.02 8.86 -10.86
C TYR A 59 3.71 7.89 -9.73
N ILE A 60 2.89 8.28 -8.74
CA ILE A 60 2.56 7.34 -7.66
C ILE A 60 1.75 6.14 -8.18
N ASN A 61 0.85 6.33 -9.14
CA ASN A 61 0.07 5.25 -9.72
C ASN A 61 0.99 4.24 -10.45
N GLU A 62 1.98 4.73 -11.18
CA GLU A 62 2.99 3.87 -11.83
C GLU A 62 3.87 3.14 -10.82
N ILE A 63 4.45 3.87 -9.85
CA ILE A 63 5.27 3.29 -8.77
C ILE A 63 4.50 2.19 -8.03
N SER A 64 3.21 2.41 -7.76
CA SER A 64 2.38 1.44 -7.03
C SER A 64 2.16 0.16 -7.83
N ASN A 65 1.88 0.28 -9.13
CA ASN A 65 1.69 -0.88 -10.01
C ASN A 65 2.99 -1.69 -10.18
N ILE A 66 4.13 -1.00 -10.34
CA ILE A 66 5.45 -1.64 -10.40
C ILE A 66 5.75 -2.35 -9.07
N SER A 67 5.53 -1.68 -7.94
CA SER A 67 5.76 -2.25 -6.61
C SER A 67 4.88 -3.48 -6.37
N MET A 68 3.63 -3.47 -6.86
CA MET A 68 2.73 -4.62 -6.77
C MET A 68 3.17 -5.81 -7.61
N PHE A 69 3.75 -5.55 -8.78
CA PHE A 69 4.31 -6.61 -9.62
C PHE A 69 5.43 -7.35 -8.86
N PHE A 70 6.38 -6.62 -8.26
CA PHE A 70 7.43 -7.21 -7.42
C PHE A 70 6.85 -7.92 -6.19
N PHE A 71 5.85 -7.34 -5.55
CA PHE A 71 5.19 -7.97 -4.40
C PHE A 71 4.50 -9.29 -4.77
N THR A 72 3.87 -9.37 -5.94
CA THR A 72 3.23 -10.60 -6.45
C THR A 72 4.27 -11.68 -6.72
N PHE A 73 5.44 -11.31 -7.26
CA PHE A 73 6.55 -12.24 -7.45
C PHE A 73 7.06 -12.82 -6.12
N LEU A 74 7.24 -11.96 -5.10
CA LEU A 74 7.62 -12.38 -3.75
C LEU A 74 6.55 -13.30 -3.13
N CYS A 75 5.27 -12.96 -3.27
CA CYS A 75 4.18 -13.81 -2.78
C CYS A 75 4.16 -15.18 -3.46
N SER A 76 4.44 -15.25 -4.77
CA SER A 76 4.51 -16.52 -5.49
C SER A 76 5.56 -17.47 -4.90
N ILE A 77 6.76 -16.95 -4.63
CA ILE A 77 7.84 -17.72 -3.96
C ILE A 77 7.41 -18.14 -2.54
N ALA A 78 6.81 -17.22 -1.78
CA ALA A 78 6.36 -17.48 -0.42
C ALA A 78 5.27 -18.57 -0.35
N ILE A 79 4.33 -18.58 -1.30
CA ILE A 79 3.28 -19.60 -1.37
C ILE A 79 3.89 -21.00 -1.59
N LEU A 80 4.88 -21.14 -2.47
CA LEU A 80 5.54 -22.42 -2.74
C LEU A 80 6.35 -22.93 -1.54
N TYR A 81 7.07 -22.01 -0.87
CA TYR A 81 7.95 -22.37 0.25
C TYR A 81 7.17 -22.71 1.53
N PHE A 82 6.27 -21.82 1.94
CA PHE A 82 5.53 -21.98 3.19
C PHE A 82 4.25 -22.81 3.05
N LYS A 83 3.77 -23.02 1.81
CA LYS A 83 2.53 -23.78 1.50
C LYS A 83 1.32 -23.31 2.30
N ASN A 84 1.25 -22.01 2.57
CA ASN A 84 0.19 -21.40 3.37
C ASN A 84 -0.69 -20.48 2.50
N ILE A 85 -2.00 -20.70 2.58
CA ILE A 85 -3.00 -19.94 1.83
C ILE A 85 -3.07 -18.46 2.24
N ALA A 86 -2.57 -18.10 3.43
CA ALA A 86 -2.55 -16.72 3.91
C ALA A 86 -1.80 -15.78 2.95
N TYR A 87 -0.68 -16.21 2.39
CA TYR A 87 0.10 -15.41 1.43
C TYR A 87 -0.70 -15.12 0.15
N PHE A 88 -1.50 -16.10 -0.30
CA PHE A 88 -2.39 -15.93 -1.44
C PHE A 88 -3.50 -14.93 -1.15
N LEU A 89 -4.12 -15.00 0.03
CA LEU A 89 -5.17 -14.07 0.45
C LEU A 89 -4.65 -12.63 0.55
N ILE A 90 -3.46 -12.42 1.11
CA ILE A 90 -2.83 -11.09 1.21
C ILE A 90 -2.59 -10.51 -0.19
N CYS A 91 -2.10 -11.32 -1.12
CA CYS A 91 -1.86 -10.90 -2.50
C CYS A 91 -3.16 -10.43 -3.18
N ILE A 92 -4.25 -11.21 -3.05
CA ILE A 92 -5.57 -10.81 -3.57
C ILE A 92 -6.05 -9.52 -2.94
N ALA A 93 -5.95 -9.38 -1.62
CA ALA A 93 -6.42 -8.19 -0.91
C ALA A 93 -5.74 -6.91 -1.43
N LEU A 94 -4.41 -6.97 -1.62
CA LEU A 94 -3.65 -5.84 -2.17
C LEU A 94 -4.00 -5.55 -3.64
N TRP A 95 -4.21 -6.58 -4.46
CA TRP A 95 -4.67 -6.40 -5.84
C TRP A 95 -6.02 -5.69 -5.94
N VAL A 96 -6.99 -6.07 -5.11
CA VAL A 96 -8.31 -5.43 -5.07
C VAL A 96 -8.19 -3.94 -4.76
N ILE A 97 -7.35 -3.58 -3.78
CA ILE A 97 -7.10 -2.19 -3.39
C ILE A 97 -6.51 -1.40 -4.57
N ILE A 98 -5.49 -1.94 -5.23
CA ILE A 98 -4.80 -1.25 -6.34
C ILE A 98 -5.71 -1.10 -7.56
N ILE A 99 -6.50 -2.12 -7.89
CA ILE A 99 -7.45 -2.03 -9.02
C ILE A 99 -8.48 -0.92 -8.76
N SER A 100 -8.98 -0.83 -7.53
CA SER A 100 -9.89 0.25 -7.10
C SER A 100 -9.23 1.62 -7.25
N GLU A 101 -7.98 1.75 -6.82
CA GLU A 101 -7.25 3.02 -6.87
C GLU A 101 -6.87 3.43 -8.29
N ASN A 102 -6.43 2.48 -9.12
CA ASN A 102 -6.21 2.68 -10.57
C ASN A 102 -7.49 3.17 -11.27
N LYS A 103 -8.67 2.68 -10.85
CA LYS A 103 -9.96 3.15 -11.40
C LYS A 103 -10.23 4.61 -11.02
N LYS A 104 -10.00 5.00 -9.77
CA LYS A 104 -10.13 6.40 -9.32
C LYS A 104 -9.15 7.30 -10.06
N PHE A 105 -7.89 6.89 -10.17
CA PHE A 105 -6.86 7.60 -10.91
C PHE A 105 -7.27 7.91 -12.37
N ARG A 106 -7.81 6.91 -13.09
CA ARG A 106 -8.29 7.12 -14.46
C ARG A 106 -9.43 8.14 -14.54
N ASN A 107 -10.35 8.12 -13.58
CA ASN A 107 -11.45 9.09 -13.53
C ASN A 107 -10.93 10.50 -13.26
N ASP A 108 -10.00 10.65 -12.31
CA ASP A 108 -9.36 11.93 -12.02
C ASP A 108 -8.67 12.51 -13.27
N MET A 109 -7.95 11.68 -14.04
CA MET A 109 -7.27 12.13 -15.26
C MET A 109 -8.24 12.60 -16.34
N LYS A 110 -9.37 11.91 -16.53
CA LYS A 110 -10.42 12.36 -17.46
C LYS A 110 -10.95 13.74 -17.09
N ILE A 111 -11.13 14.01 -15.80
CA ILE A 111 -11.59 15.32 -15.32
C ILE A 111 -10.55 16.41 -15.63
N TYR A 112 -9.26 16.14 -15.38
CA TYR A 112 -8.19 17.08 -15.73
C TYR A 112 -8.16 17.41 -17.23
N ASP A 113 -8.34 16.39 -18.08
CA ASP A 113 -8.36 16.59 -19.52
C ASP A 113 -9.56 17.43 -19.96
N LEU A 114 -10.75 17.21 -19.38
CA LEU A 114 -11.95 18.03 -19.64
C LEU A 114 -11.75 19.49 -19.25
N ILE A 115 -11.20 19.75 -18.06
CA ILE A 115 -10.94 21.12 -17.58
C ILE A 115 -9.94 21.83 -18.52
N LYS A 116 -8.92 21.11 -18.99
CA LYS A 116 -7.93 21.65 -19.92
C LYS A 116 -8.53 22.01 -21.28
N LEU A 117 -9.53 21.25 -21.74
CA LEU A 117 -10.26 21.55 -22.98
C LEU A 117 -11.18 22.76 -22.82
N THR A 118 -11.82 22.95 -21.67
CA THR A 118 -12.71 24.10 -21.41
C THR A 118 -11.94 25.43 -21.26
N ASN A 119 -10.70 25.38 -20.76
CA ASN A 119 -9.86 26.56 -20.52
C ASN A 119 -9.04 27.01 -21.75
N LYS A 120 -9.25 26.40 -22.93
CA LYS A 120 -8.56 26.71 -24.18
C LYS A 120 -9.52 27.39 -25.15
#